data_AF-A0A529M1E5-F1
#
_entry.id   AF-A0A529M1E5-F1
#
_cell.length_a   1.000
_cell.length_b   1.000
_cell.length_c   1.000
_cell.angle_alpha   90.00
_cell.angle_beta   90.00
_cell.angle_gamma   90.00
#
_symmetry.space_group_name_H-M   'P 1'
#
loop_
_entity.id
_entity.type
_entity.pdbx_description
1 polymer ?
#
loop_
_entity_poly.entity_id
_entity_poly.type
_entity_poly.pdbx_seq_one_letter_code
_entity_poly.pdbx_strand_id
1 'polypeptide(L)'
;MTGTHGPLNAFLDLRRMPVAHAQLGPLAGLRLAVKDIYDVAGYRTGCGNLQKFAESHAASRTAPAVQMILDAGARFVGKTQTDELAFALFGQNAHFSFPVNPAAPD
;
A
#
# COMPACT_ATOMS: atom_id res chain seq x y z
N MET A 1 -11.04 -7.44 -2.49
CA MET A 1 -10.27 -6.29 -2.99
C MET A 1 -11.01 -5.81 -4.23
N THR A 2 -11.62 -4.62 -4.19
CA THR A 2 -12.65 -4.22 -5.16
C THR A 2 -12.16 -3.27 -6.25
N GLY A 3 -10.88 -2.89 -6.24
CA GLY A 3 -10.27 -2.07 -7.29
C GLY A 3 -9.18 -1.15 -6.76
N THR A 4 -8.95 -0.08 -7.50
CA THR A 4 -8.05 1.02 -7.15
C THR A 4 -8.83 2.33 -7.05
N HIS A 5 -8.23 3.34 -6.42
CA HIS A 5 -8.83 4.66 -6.32
C HIS A 5 -7.84 5.79 -6.63
N GLY A 6 -8.39 6.97 -6.90
CA GLY A 6 -7.64 8.14 -7.34
C GLY A 6 -7.35 8.12 -8.85
N PRO A 7 -6.94 9.26 -9.42
CA PRO A 7 -6.86 9.43 -10.87
C PRO A 7 -5.74 8.64 -11.54
N LEU A 8 -4.76 8.14 -10.77
CA LEU A 8 -3.58 7.43 -11.29
C LEU A 8 -3.66 5.92 -11.07
N ASN A 9 -4.78 5.39 -10.58
CA ASN A 9 -4.97 3.99 -10.21
C ASN A 9 -3.93 3.44 -9.19
N ALA A 10 -3.10 4.27 -8.56
CA ALA A 10 -1.95 3.78 -7.78
C ALA A 10 -2.33 3.13 -6.44
N PHE A 11 -3.41 3.58 -5.81
CA PHE A 11 -3.82 3.11 -4.48
C PHE A 11 -4.90 2.05 -4.56
N LEU A 12 -4.80 1.06 -3.69
CA LEU A 12 -5.80 0.02 -3.54
C LEU A 12 -7.04 0.57 -2.82
N ASP A 13 -8.22 0.20 -3.29
CA ASP A 13 -9.48 0.50 -2.61
C ASP A 13 -9.69 -0.48 -1.44
N LEU A 14 -9.07 -0.12 -0.30
CA LEU A 14 -9.16 -0.85 0.96
C LEU A 14 -9.86 0.00 2.00
N ARG A 15 -10.62 -0.65 2.89
CA ARG A 15 -11.23 0.01 4.05
C ARG A 15 -10.14 0.74 4.84
N ARG A 16 -10.30 2.06 4.96
CA ARG A 16 -9.37 2.91 5.69
C ARG A 16 -9.48 2.64 7.19
N MET A 17 -8.35 2.33 7.80
CA MET A 17 -8.16 2.16 9.25
C MET A 17 -7.07 3.12 9.74
N PRO A 18 -7.22 3.69 10.95
CA PRO A 18 -6.17 4.48 11.57
C PRO A 18 -4.90 3.65 11.75
N VAL A 19 -3.75 4.24 11.44
CA VAL A 19 -2.42 3.66 11.70
C VAL A 19 -1.64 4.68 12.51
N ALA A 20 -1.20 4.26 13.70
CA ALA A 20 -0.42 5.09 14.59
C ALA A 20 0.94 5.44 13.96
N HIS A 21 1.39 6.66 14.21
CA HIS A 21 2.70 7.18 13.82
C HIS A 21 3.12 8.23 14.87
N ALA A 22 4.42 8.47 14.99
CA ALA A 22 4.92 9.51 15.87
C ALA A 22 4.43 10.90 15.40
N GLN A 23 4.15 11.80 16.35
CA GLN A 23 3.72 13.17 16.02
C GLN A 23 4.88 14.10 15.66
N LEU A 24 6.10 13.71 16.05
CA LEU A 24 7.35 14.41 15.80
C LEU A 24 8.36 13.44 15.22
N GLY A 25 9.39 13.98 14.57
CA GLY A 25 10.46 13.20 13.97
C GLY A 25 10.87 13.76 12.61
N PRO A 26 11.93 13.22 12.01
CA PRO A 26 12.49 13.74 10.75
C PRO A 26 11.53 13.62 9.56
N LEU A 27 10.49 12.79 9.65
CA LEU A 27 9.46 12.62 8.61
C LEU A 27 8.10 13.19 9.02
N ALA A 28 8.01 13.94 10.11
CA ALA A 28 6.77 14.59 10.53
C ALA A 28 6.23 15.52 9.44
N GLY A 29 4.92 15.45 9.20
CA GLY A 29 4.24 16.19 8.12
C GLY A 29 4.29 15.52 6.75
N LEU A 30 5.11 14.48 6.56
CA LEU A 30 5.15 13.71 5.31
C LEU A 30 4.10 12.60 5.29
N ARG A 31 3.83 12.10 4.08
CA ARG A 31 2.86 11.03 3.81
C ARG A 31 3.58 9.77 3.34
N LEU A 32 3.14 8.61 3.83
CA LEU A 32 3.66 7.30 3.47
C LEU A 32 2.59 6.47 2.74
N ALA A 33 2.90 6.06 1.51
CA ALA A 33 2.21 5.00 0.81
C ALA A 33 3.04 3.71 0.92
N VAL A 34 2.40 2.57 1.14
CA VAL A 34 3.10 1.29 1.35
C VAL A 34 2.73 0.31 0.24
N LYS A 35 3.71 -0.22 -0.47
CA LYS A 35 3.47 -1.28 -1.46
C LYS A 35 2.80 -2.47 -0.79
N ASP A 36 1.76 -3.05 -1.41
CA ASP A 36 0.97 -4.17 -0.85
C ASP A 36 1.72 -5.53 -0.82
N ILE A 37 3.01 -5.48 -0.48
CA ILE A 37 3.86 -6.61 -0.14
C ILE A 37 4.42 -6.49 1.27
N TYR A 38 4.18 -5.35 1.94
CA TYR A 38 4.54 -5.11 3.33
C TYR A 38 3.30 -5.08 4.21
N ASP A 39 3.41 -5.72 5.36
CA ASP A 39 2.37 -5.68 6.37
C ASP A 39 2.26 -4.29 7.01
N VAL A 40 1.02 -3.89 7.22
CA VAL A 40 0.62 -2.72 8.02
C VAL A 40 -0.44 -3.24 8.97
N ALA A 41 -0.25 -3.06 10.28
CA ALA A 41 -1.16 -3.60 11.28
C ALA A 41 -2.62 -3.18 11.00
N GLY A 42 -3.55 -4.14 11.08
CA GLY A 42 -4.97 -3.95 10.77
C GLY A 42 -5.33 -4.10 9.28
N TYR A 43 -4.36 -4.15 8.37
CA TYR A 43 -4.61 -4.36 6.95
C TYR A 43 -4.22 -5.78 6.53
N ARG A 44 -4.99 -6.35 5.60
CA ARG A 44 -4.59 -7.56 4.86
C ARG A 44 -3.52 -7.19 3.83
N THR A 45 -2.66 -8.12 3.47
CA THR A 45 -1.61 -7.93 2.46
C THR A 45 -1.82 -8.94 1.33
N GLY A 46 -2.18 -8.44 0.15
CA GLY A 46 -2.60 -9.27 -0.98
C GLY A 46 -1.47 -9.63 -1.94
N CYS A 47 -0.38 -8.86 -1.96
CA CYS A 47 0.69 -8.98 -2.95
C CYS A 47 0.17 -8.95 -4.39
N GLY A 48 -0.87 -8.15 -4.65
CA GLY A 48 -1.50 -8.08 -5.98
C GLY A 48 -2.19 -9.38 -6.45
N ASN A 49 -2.32 -10.40 -5.59
CA ASN A 49 -2.99 -11.67 -5.92
C ASN A 49 -4.33 -11.77 -5.18
N LEU A 50 -5.43 -12.00 -5.91
CA LEU A 50 -6.78 -12.01 -5.34
C LEU A 50 -7.00 -13.17 -4.36
N GLN A 51 -6.45 -14.35 -4.65
CA GLN A 51 -6.59 -15.54 -3.80
C GLN A 51 -5.86 -15.35 -2.47
N LYS A 52 -4.58 -14.93 -2.54
CA LYS A 52 -3.78 -14.57 -1.37
C LYS A 52 -4.49 -13.49 -0.56
N PHE A 53 -5.03 -12.45 -1.19
CA PHE A 53 -5.79 -11.45 -0.46
C PHE A 53 -6.98 -12.09 0.25
N ALA A 54 -7.76 -12.94 -0.41
CA ALA A 54 -8.94 -13.61 0.14
C ALA A 54 -8.63 -14.57 1.30
N GLU A 55 -7.45 -15.19 1.29
CA GLU A 55 -6.98 -16.10 2.36
C GLU A 55 -6.25 -15.36 3.49
N SER A 56 -5.70 -14.17 3.23
CA SER A 56 -4.91 -13.44 4.22
C SER A 56 -5.77 -12.90 5.35
N HIS A 57 -5.26 -12.90 6.57
CA HIS A 57 -5.85 -12.16 7.69
C HIS A 57 -5.29 -10.74 7.76
N ALA A 58 -5.94 -9.86 8.52
CA ALA A 58 -5.35 -8.57 8.84
C ALA A 58 -4.06 -8.79 9.64
N ALA A 59 -2.98 -8.11 9.26
CA ALA A 59 -1.71 -8.24 9.95
C ALA A 59 -1.82 -7.77 11.40
N SER A 60 -1.26 -8.53 12.34
CA SER A 60 -1.20 -8.15 13.76
C SER A 60 -0.08 -7.15 14.06
N ARG A 61 0.92 -7.08 13.18
CA ARG A 61 2.08 -6.18 13.30
C ARG A 61 2.39 -5.54 11.95
N THR A 62 2.93 -4.33 12.02
CA THR A 62 3.50 -3.63 10.86
C THR A 62 4.89 -4.18 10.58
N ALA A 63 5.26 -4.32 9.30
CA ALA A 63 6.59 -4.76 8.90
C ALA A 63 7.68 -3.80 9.46
N PRO A 64 8.83 -4.29 9.96
CA PRO A 64 9.82 -3.44 10.63
C PRO A 64 10.27 -2.22 9.83
N ALA A 65 10.46 -2.36 8.51
CA ALA A 65 10.80 -1.24 7.63
C ALA A 65 9.72 -0.14 7.61
N VAL A 66 8.45 -0.54 7.54
CA VAL A 66 7.32 0.40 7.58
C VAL A 66 7.20 1.02 8.97
N GLN A 67 7.39 0.23 10.04
CA GLN A 67 7.33 0.71 11.42
C GLN A 67 8.38 1.81 11.68
N MET A 68 9.61 1.64 11.22
CA MET A 68 10.66 2.69 11.34
C MET A 68 10.24 4.02 10.71
N ILE A 69 9.54 3.98 9.57
CA ILE A 69 9.09 5.19 8.87
C ILE A 69 7.91 5.85 9.62
N LEU A 70 7.02 5.06 10.22
CA LEU A 70 5.93 5.56 11.08
C LEU A 70 6.47 6.16 12.38
N ASP A 71 7.47 5.52 12.99
CA ASP A 71 8.13 5.99 14.22
C ASP A 71 8.94 7.27 13.96
N ALA A 72 9.42 7.47 12.74
CA ALA A 72 10.05 8.72 12.30
C ALA A 72 9.04 9.84 11.98
N GLY A 73 7.73 9.56 12.07
CA GLY A 73 6.65 10.56 12.02
C GLY A 73 5.87 10.65 10.71
N ALA A 74 6.14 9.79 9.72
CA ALA A 74 5.38 9.82 8.47
C ALA A 74 3.96 9.27 8.67
N ARG A 75 2.97 9.93 8.07
CA ARG A 75 1.58 9.50 8.15
C ARG A 75 1.24 8.51 7.04
N PHE A 76 0.87 7.28 7.40
CA PHE A 76 0.33 6.30 6.45
C PHE A 76 -0.95 6.81 5.77
N VAL A 77 -1.01 6.66 4.44
CA VAL A 77 -2.17 7.11 3.64
C VAL A 77 -2.84 6.03 2.80
N GLY A 78 -2.24 4.84 2.68
CA GLY A 78 -2.85 3.74 1.96
C GLY A 78 -1.83 2.75 1.41
N LYS A 79 -2.34 1.62 0.93
CA LYS A 79 -1.53 0.61 0.22
C LYS A 79 -1.56 0.86 -1.28
N THR A 80 -0.43 0.67 -1.95
CA THR A 80 -0.33 0.79 -3.40
C THR A 80 -0.39 -0.55 -4.09
N GLN A 81 -0.88 -0.57 -5.33
CA GLN A 81 -0.85 -1.76 -6.16
C GLN A 81 0.59 -2.21 -6.47
N THR A 82 0.69 -3.44 -6.95
CA THR A 82 1.93 -4.08 -7.38
C THR A 82 1.61 -5.08 -8.47
N ASP A 83 2.60 -5.40 -9.31
CA ASP A 83 2.58 -6.65 -10.06
C ASP A 83 2.33 -7.81 -9.10
N GLU A 84 1.62 -8.81 -9.60
CA GLU A 84 1.23 -9.98 -8.84
C GLU A 84 2.47 -10.67 -8.25
N LEU A 85 2.46 -10.88 -6.93
CA LEU A 85 3.57 -11.42 -6.13
C LEU A 85 4.89 -10.66 -6.28
N ALA A 86 4.84 -9.40 -6.72
CA ALA A 86 5.99 -8.59 -7.11
C ALA A 86 6.85 -9.24 -8.22
N PHE A 87 6.23 -10.04 -9.09
CA PHE A 87 6.89 -10.78 -10.15
C PHE A 87 6.72 -10.10 -11.52
N ALA A 88 7.20 -8.86 -11.63
CA ALA A 88 7.42 -8.15 -12.89
C ALA A 88 8.08 -6.78 -12.63
N LEU A 89 8.32 -6.01 -13.70
CA LEU A 89 8.95 -4.69 -13.65
C LEU A 89 8.04 -3.57 -14.19
N PHE A 90 6.78 -3.87 -14.54
CA PHE A 90 5.89 -2.94 -15.22
C PHE A 90 4.94 -2.21 -14.27
N GLY A 91 4.75 -2.70 -13.05
CA GLY A 91 3.73 -2.17 -12.13
C GLY A 91 2.30 -2.55 -12.54
N GLN A 92 2.14 -3.52 -13.45
CA GLN A 92 0.86 -3.88 -14.03
C GLN A 92 0.30 -5.12 -13.35
N ASN A 93 -1.03 -5.15 -13.19
CA ASN A 93 -1.71 -6.27 -12.58
C ASN A 93 -3.03 -6.51 -13.29
N ALA A 94 -3.25 -7.73 -13.78
CA ALA A 94 -4.45 -8.06 -14.57
C ALA A 94 -5.77 -7.89 -13.79
N HIS A 95 -5.70 -7.82 -12.46
CA HIS A 95 -6.88 -7.67 -11.59
C HIS A 95 -7.27 -6.21 -11.33
N PHE A 96 -6.43 -5.24 -11.68
CA PHE A 96 -6.64 -3.82 -11.39
C PHE A 96 -6.38 -2.96 -12.62
N SER A 97 -6.98 -1.77 -12.68
CA SER A 97 -6.60 -0.78 -13.68
C SER A 97 -5.13 -0.41 -13.51
N PHE A 98 -4.39 -0.35 -14.62
CA PHE A 98 -2.96 -0.10 -14.59
C PHE A 98 -2.65 1.28 -13.98
N PRO A 99 -1.56 1.40 -13.20
CA PRO A 99 -1.09 2.70 -12.76
C PRO A 99 -0.78 3.60 -13.96
N VAL A 100 -1.19 4.86 -13.87
CA VAL A 100 -0.84 5.87 -14.88
C VAL A 100 0.44 6.57 -14.45
N ASN A 101 1.41 6.67 -15.35
CA ASN A 101 2.60 7.47 -15.11
C ASN A 101 2.23 8.95 -15.19
N PRO A 102 2.29 9.74 -14.10
CA PRO A 102 1.88 11.15 -14.14
C PRO A 102 2.77 12.01 -15.04
N ALA A 103 3.99 11.57 -15.37
CA ALA A 103 4.88 12.27 -16.28
C ALA A 103 4.71 11.85 -17.76
N ALA A 104 3.95 10.78 -18.02
CA ALA A 104 3.63 10.25 -19.35
C ALA A 104 2.27 9.53 -19.30
N PRO A 105 1.16 10.29 -19.27
CA PRO A 105 -0.18 9.74 -19.02
C PRO A 105 -0.85 9.07 -20.24
N ASP A 106 -0.28 9.25 -21.43
CA ASP A 106 -0.82 8.81 -22.72
C ASP A 106 -0.34 7.40 -23.12
#